data_AF-A0A960E298-F1
#
_entry.id   AF-A0A960E298-F1
#
_cell.length_a   1.000
_cell.length_b   1.000
_cell.length_c   1.000
_cell.angle_alpha   90.00
_cell.angle_beta   90.00
_cell.angle_gamma   90.00
#
_symmetry.space_group_name_H-M   'P 1'
#
loop_
_entity.id
_entity.type
_entity.pdbx_description
1 polymer ?
#
loop_
_entity_poly.entity_id
_entity_poly.type
_entity_poly.pdbx_seq_one_letter_code
_entity_poly.pdbx_strand_id
1 'polypeptide(L)'
;LNAGSVTPTRWIAPLTFALYTVVILGGAGTVWGPVVGAITYWFLLDAVDGIINNLWFDVSDTTSGAVRLALMGAGLMALMVFRPQGILGSRKEMLAGAR
;
A
#
# COMPACT_ATOMS: atom_id res chain seq x y z
N LEU A 1 16.03 20.53 -1.41
CA LEU A 1 15.00 21.59 -1.32
C LEU A 1 14.13 21.66 -2.59
N ASN A 2 13.51 20.56 -3.03
CA ASN A 2 12.62 20.54 -4.22
C ASN A 2 11.20 20.07 -3.82
N ALA A 3 10.51 20.87 -3.02
CA ALA A 3 9.13 20.64 -2.59
C ALA A 3 8.16 21.70 -3.17
N GLY A 4 8.37 22.11 -4.43
CA GLY A 4 7.68 23.25 -5.03
C GLY A 4 6.92 23.00 -6.34
N SER A 5 7.00 21.81 -6.95
CA SER A 5 6.22 21.52 -8.15
C SER A 5 5.15 20.46 -7.86
N VAL A 6 3.92 20.94 -7.67
CA VAL A 6 2.73 20.10 -7.84
C VAL A 6 2.53 19.95 -9.35
N THR A 7 3.35 19.11 -9.97
CA THR A 7 3.23 18.79 -11.39
C THR A 7 2.06 17.82 -11.56
N PRO A 8 1.09 18.07 -12.46
CA PRO A 8 -0.07 17.17 -12.67
C PRO A 8 0.33 15.72 -12.96
N THR A 9 1.54 15.49 -13.49
CA THR A 9 2.17 14.18 -13.69
C THR A 9 2.36 13.35 -12.40
N ARG A 10 2.38 13.95 -11.20
CA ARG A 10 2.46 13.17 -9.95
C ARG A 10 1.15 12.48 -9.58
N TRP A 11 0.02 12.91 -10.13
CA TRP A 11 -1.31 12.33 -9.91
C TRP A 11 -1.64 11.26 -10.97
N ILE A 12 -0.65 10.44 -11.32
CA ILE A 12 -0.80 9.29 -12.22
C ILE A 12 -1.17 8.05 -11.38
N ALA A 13 -1.63 6.99 -12.05
CA ALA A 13 -2.10 5.72 -11.47
C ALA A 13 -1.32 5.18 -10.24
N PRO A 14 0.02 5.29 -10.13
CA PRO A 14 0.75 4.81 -8.95
C PRO A 14 0.32 5.45 -7.65
N LEU A 15 0.08 6.77 -7.63
CA LEU A 15 -0.26 7.49 -6.40
C LEU A 15 -1.68 7.15 -5.93
N THR A 16 -2.65 7.13 -6.84
CA THR A 16 -4.04 6.81 -6.50
C THR A 16 -4.18 5.34 -6.07
N PHE A 17 -3.47 4.43 -6.73
CA PHE A 17 -3.42 3.02 -6.34
C PHE A 17 -2.77 2.83 -4.96
N ALA A 18 -1.68 3.55 -4.67
CA ALA A 18 -1.06 3.56 -3.36
C ALA A 18 -2.01 4.07 -2.26
N LEU A 19 -2.78 5.13 -2.54
CA LEU A 19 -3.77 5.65 -1.59
C LEU A 19 -4.91 4.65 -1.34
N TYR A 20 -5.43 4.00 -2.38
CA TYR A 20 -6.44 2.94 -2.20
C TYR A 20 -5.87 1.74 -1.43
N THR A 21 -4.62 1.38 -1.70
CA THR A 21 -3.90 0.33 -0.96
C THR A 21 -3.89 0.67 0.53
N VAL A 22 -3.44 1.86 0.90
CA VAL A 22 -3.40 2.33 2.29
C VAL A 22 -4.77 2.21 2.98
N VAL A 23 -5.84 2.65 2.31
CA VAL A 23 -7.20 2.63 2.88
C VAL A 23 -7.72 1.19 3.06
N ILE A 24 -7.55 0.34 2.05
CA ILE A 24 -7.98 -1.07 2.09
C ILE A 24 -7.22 -1.84 3.17
N LEU A 25 -5.91 -1.59 3.28
CA LEU A 25 -5.01 -2.24 4.22
C LEU A 25 -5.34 -1.85 5.67
N GLY A 26 -5.65 -0.58 5.88
CA GLY A 26 -6.08 -0.04 7.17
C GLY A 26 -7.47 -0.51 7.62
N GLY A 27 -8.42 -0.57 6.70
CA GLY A 27 -9.82 -0.93 6.94
C GLY A 27 -10.76 0.15 6.44
N ALA A 28 -11.47 -0.14 5.35
CA ALA A 28 -12.29 0.82 4.59
C ALA A 28 -13.44 1.49 5.38
N GLY A 29 -13.85 0.91 6.52
CA GLY A 29 -14.93 1.43 7.36
C GLY A 29 -14.51 2.28 8.56
N THR A 30 -13.20 2.48 8.79
CA THR A 30 -12.72 3.10 10.05
C THR A 30 -11.96 4.40 9.81
N VAL A 31 -12.21 5.43 10.64
CA VAL A 31 -11.51 6.73 10.57
C VAL A 31 -10.00 6.58 10.85
N TRP A 32 -9.61 5.60 11.66
CA TRP A 32 -8.21 5.29 11.97
C TRP A 32 -7.54 4.34 10.97
N GLY A 33 -8.32 3.72 10.08
CA GLY A 33 -7.83 2.82 9.05
C GLY A 33 -6.72 3.45 8.21
N PRO A 34 -6.92 4.64 7.62
CA PRO A 34 -5.90 5.29 6.80
C PRO A 34 -4.57 5.52 7.52
N VAL A 35 -4.59 5.81 8.82
CA VAL A 35 -3.36 6.07 9.60
C VAL A 35 -2.55 4.79 9.77
N VAL A 36 -3.19 3.70 10.22
CA VAL A 36 -2.51 2.41 10.41
C VAL A 36 -2.14 1.78 9.07
N GLY A 37 -2.99 1.95 8.06
CA GLY A 37 -2.72 1.58 6.69
C GLY A 37 -1.50 2.29 6.12
N ALA A 38 -1.33 3.59 6.38
CA ALA A 38 -0.18 4.36 5.92
C ALA A 38 1.12 3.90 6.58
N ILE A 39 1.10 3.66 7.90
CA ILE A 39 2.25 3.14 8.65
C ILE A 39 2.67 1.76 8.10
N THR A 40 1.70 0.87 7.91
CA THR A 40 1.96 -0.48 7.41
C THR A 40 2.43 -0.48 5.97
N TYR A 41 1.83 0.37 5.13
CA TYR A 41 2.23 0.53 3.73
C TYR A 41 3.66 1.05 3.62
N TRP A 42 4.03 2.03 4.44
CA TRP A 42 5.41 2.53 4.50
C TRP A 42 6.40 1.48 4.97
N PHE A 43 6.04 0.69 5.99
CA PHE A 43 6.87 -0.43 6.44
C PHE A 43 7.08 -1.47 5.35
N LEU A 44 6.04 -1.78 4.57
CA LEU A 44 6.12 -2.69 3.42
C LEU A 44 7.03 -2.15 2.32
N LEU A 45 6.94 -0.85 2.00
CA LEU A 45 7.82 -0.23 1.02
C LEU A 45 9.28 -0.30 1.45
N ASP A 46 9.58 0.03 2.70
CA ASP A 46 10.95 0.00 3.23
C ASP A 46 11.50 -1.43 3.29
N ALA A 47 10.66 -2.41 3.66
CA ALA A 47 11.04 -3.82 3.62
C ALA A 47 11.36 -4.31 2.20
N VAL A 48 10.54 -3.90 1.21
CA VAL A 48 10.75 -4.24 -0.20
C VAL A 48 12.02 -3.58 -0.74
N ASP A 49 12.23 -2.30 -0.44
CA ASP A 49 13.43 -1.58 -0.84
C ASP A 49 14.68 -2.17 -0.18
N GLY A 50 14.59 -2.54 1.09
CA GLY A 50 15.64 -3.27 1.79
C GLY A 50 16.00 -4.58 1.09
N ILE A 51 15.00 -5.37 0.68
CA ILE A 51 15.25 -6.62 -0.06
C ILE A 51 15.91 -6.33 -1.41
N ILE A 52 15.38 -5.38 -2.20
CA ILE A 52 15.90 -5.05 -3.54
C ILE A 52 17.35 -4.55 -3.45
N ASN A 53 17.66 -3.64 -2.51
CA ASN A 53 18.99 -3.07 -2.37
C ASN A 53 20.03 -4.05 -1.80
N ASN A 54 19.59 -5.12 -1.13
CA ASN A 54 20.47 -6.19 -0.67
C ASN A 54 20.66 -7.31 -1.70
N LEU A 55 20.05 -7.21 -2.89
CA LEU A 55 20.32 -8.14 -3.98
C LEU A 55 21.74 -7.89 -4.52
N TRP A 56 22.40 -8.99 -4.87
CA TRP A 56 23.78 -9.01 -5.37
C TRP A 56 23.93 -8.55 -6.82
N PHE A 57 22.82 -8.19 -7.48
CA PHE A 57 22.77 -7.72 -8.86
C PHE A 57 22.11 -6.35 -8.91
N ASP A 58 22.64 -5.47 -9.76
CA ASP A 58 22.12 -4.13 -9.95
C ASP A 58 20.79 -4.19 -10.73
N VAL A 59 19.74 -3.59 -10.15
CA VAL A 59 18.39 -3.60 -10.71
C VAL A 59 18.14 -2.24 -11.33
N SER A 60 17.93 -2.18 -12.64
CA SER A 60 17.63 -0.91 -13.32
C SER A 60 16.42 -0.21 -12.69
N ASP A 61 16.41 1.12 -12.68
CA ASP A 61 15.32 1.94 -12.09
C ASP A 61 13.92 1.57 -12.60
N THR A 62 13.82 1.17 -13.87
CA THR A 62 12.57 0.71 -14.47
C THR A 62 12.12 -0.62 -13.86
N THR A 63 13.06 -1.55 -13.65
CA THR A 63 12.79 -2.86 -13.05
C THR A 63 12.47 -2.73 -11.57
N SER A 64 13.16 -1.86 -10.83
CA SER A 64 12.88 -1.64 -9.40
C SER A 64 11.47 -1.06 -9.19
N GLY A 65 11.03 -0.14 -10.06
CA GLY A 65 9.65 0.36 -10.08
C GLY A 65 8.61 -0.74 -10.33
N ALA A 66 8.86 -1.63 -11.30
CA ALA A 66 7.98 -2.77 -11.58
C ALA A 66 7.94 -3.77 -10.42
N VAL A 67 9.08 -4.05 -9.79
CA VAL A 67 9.18 -4.96 -8.64
C VAL A 67 8.46 -4.40 -7.42
N ARG A 68 8.58 -3.09 -7.14
CA ARG A 68 7.80 -2.39 -6.09
C ARG A 68 6.29 -2.56 -6.32
N LEU A 69 5.81 -2.34 -7.55
CA LEU A 69 4.41 -2.54 -7.92
C LEU A 69 3.94 -3.98 -7.72
N ALA A 70 4.74 -4.95 -8.17
CA ALA A 70 4.44 -6.37 -8.02
C ALA A 70 4.37 -6.79 -6.55
N LEU A 71 5.34 -6.35 -5.73
CA LEU A 71 5.40 -6.67 -4.30
C LEU A 71 4.30 -5.96 -3.50
N MET A 72 3.93 -4.73 -3.86
CA MET A 72 2.74 -4.09 -3.29
C MET A 72 1.47 -4.88 -3.60
N GLY A 73 1.29 -5.32 -4.86
CA GLY A 73 0.18 -6.17 -5.26
C GLY A 73 0.16 -7.51 -4.50
N ALA A 74 1.32 -8.13 -4.32
CA ALA A 74 1.46 -9.34 -3.52
C ALA A 74 1.14 -9.11 -2.04
N GLY A 75 1.60 -8.00 -1.46
CA GLY A 75 1.28 -7.60 -0.10
C GLY A 75 -0.22 -7.39 0.13
N LEU A 76 -0.90 -6.77 -0.85
CA LEU A 76 -2.36 -6.65 -0.86
C LEU A 76 -3.06 -8.01 -0.91
N MET A 77 -2.63 -8.91 -1.78
CA MET A 77 -3.19 -10.26 -1.87
C MET A 77 -3.01 -11.04 -0.57
N ALA A 78 -1.80 -10.99 0.03
CA ALA A 78 -1.53 -11.62 1.31
C ALA A 78 -2.44 -11.07 2.42
N LEU A 79 -2.63 -9.75 2.48
CA LEU A 79 -3.53 -9.14 3.45
C LEU A 79 -4.99 -9.55 3.25
N MET A 80 -5.47 -9.63 2.00
CA MET A 80 -6.81 -10.15 1.70
C MET A 80 -6.99 -11.59 2.19
N VAL A 81 -5.96 -12.44 2.03
CA VAL A 81 -6.00 -13.84 2.49
C VAL A 81 -6.02 -13.93 4.02
N PHE A 82 -5.15 -13.19 4.72
CA PHE A 82 -4.99 -13.33 6.17
C PHE A 82 -5.99 -12.49 6.99
N ARG A 83 -6.44 -11.35 6.47
CA ARG A 83 -7.32 -10.38 7.13
C ARG A 83 -8.20 -9.69 6.07
N PRO A 84 -9.24 -10.36 5.53
CA PRO A 84 -10.09 -9.81 4.46
C PRO A 84 -10.84 -8.52 4.83
N GLN A 85 -10.81 -8.10 6.10
CA GLN A 85 -11.44 -6.87 6.59
C GLN A 85 -10.44 -5.72 6.83
N GLY A 86 -9.15 -5.93 6.57
CA GLY A 86 -8.08 -5.00 6.93
C GLY A 86 -7.62 -5.15 8.38
N ILE A 87 -6.66 -4.31 8.80
CA ILE A 87 -6.05 -4.38 10.14
C ILE A 87 -7.05 -3.96 11.24
N LEU A 88 -7.81 -2.88 11.00
CA LEU A 88 -8.78 -2.32 11.95
C LEU A 88 -10.25 -2.58 11.59
N GLY A 89 -10.52 -3.34 10.52
CA GLY A 89 -11.89 -3.59 10.07
C GLY A 89 -12.77 -4.24 11.13
N SER A 90 -13.94 -3.66 11.38
CA SER A 90 -14.90 -4.19 12.34
C SER A 90 -15.84 -5.21 11.65
N ARG A 91 -15.82 -6.46 12.14
CA ARG A 91 -16.76 -7.51 11.69
C ARG A 91 -18.23 -7.15 11.89
N LYS A 92 -18.53 -6.27 12.85
CA LYS A 92 -19.89 -5.84 13.17
C LYS A 92 -20.47 -4.92 12.08
N GLU A 93 -19.66 -4.05 11.47
CA GLU A 93 -20.14 -3.17 10.39
C GLU A 93 -20.35 -3.93 9.07
N MET A 94 -19.51 -4.92 8.76
CA MET A 94 -19.72 -5.77 7.58
C MET A 94 -20.98 -6.64 7.67
N LEU A 95 -21.41 -7.01 8.87
CA LEU A 95 -22.64 -7.78 9.10
C LEU A 95 -23.88 -6.88 9.23
N ALA A 96 -23.72 -5.62 9.63
CA ALA A 96 -24.81 -4.65 9.73
C ALA A 96 -25.31 -4.18 8.36
N GLY A 97 -24.43 -4.09 7.35
CA GLY A 97 -24.83 -3.79 5.97
C GLY A 97 -25.49 -4.96 5.21
N ALA A 98 -25.51 -6.16 5.81
CA ALA A 98 -26.15 -7.36 5.25
C ALA A 98 -27.57 -7.60 5.78
N ARG A 99 -28.11 -6.66 6.58
CA ARG A 99 -29.47 -6.68 7.13
C ARG A 99 -30.32 -5.57 6.53
#